data_AF-A0A1T4SRR1-F1
#
_entry.id   AF-A0A1T4SRR1-F1
#
_cell.length_a   1.000
_cell.length_b   1.000
_cell.length_c   1.000
_cell.angle_alpha   90.00
_cell.angle_beta   90.00
_cell.angle_gamma   90.00
#
_symmetry.space_group_name_H-M   'P 1'
#
loop_
_entity.id
_entity.type
_entity.pdbx_description
1 polymer ?
#
loop_
_entity_poly.entity_id
_entity_poly.type
_entity_poly.pdbx_seq_one_letter_code
_entity_poly.pdbx_strand_id
1 'polypeptide(L)'
;MTKKYSQLRAGLVMARASLIATLRSPTSVVFALLFPIIFVTVFGAMVDNTAVKIPVAIAPGSDTSSPVYHAVKDISIFSLSKETDSLAQLKALKKGRIAGIIYVPAPIPASPVPQYGLTLFSSGAVADKRPLIQAALQEVTSRINQQVLEGQRVAAKLDVITVPGRVYRQIDFILPGQLGFSLLMAGVFGSAFLLFNLRHTLVLKRIFVTPISRASLLFGEMLSRLVFQIICFIIITALGYFAFDFTLVNGILTFLEMLLLSVFGLVILTGIGFMISGVIRNESSIAPVANTITVPQILLCGLFFPVENYPVWLRTFCEYLPLTFFVDGLRKIAFEGAHIWQVPAQLAGLTVWAAIIAVLSVKMFKWE
;
A
#
# COMPACT_ATOMS: atom_id res chain seq x y z
N MET A 1 31.88 -32.08 34.22
CA MET A 1 31.52 -31.63 32.85
C MET A 1 30.97 -30.20 32.93
N THR A 2 31.74 -29.21 32.49
CA THR A 2 31.27 -27.83 32.37
C THR A 2 30.17 -27.77 31.31
N LYS A 3 28.93 -27.42 31.69
CA LYS A 3 27.82 -27.24 30.75
C LYS A 3 28.24 -26.19 29.71
N LYS A 4 28.32 -26.57 28.43
CA LYS A 4 28.61 -25.67 27.32
C LYS A 4 27.57 -24.55 27.32
N TYR A 5 28.03 -23.30 27.40
CA TYR A 5 27.15 -22.13 27.47
C TYR A 5 26.28 -22.05 26.19
N SER A 6 24.96 -22.03 26.34
CA SER A 6 24.03 -22.03 25.22
C SER A 6 23.78 -20.60 24.72
N GLN A 7 24.37 -20.25 23.58
CA GLN A 7 24.17 -18.96 22.91
C GLN A 7 22.72 -18.75 22.47
N LEU A 8 22.00 -19.82 22.12
CA LEU A 8 20.58 -19.74 21.78
C LEU A 8 19.73 -19.31 22.99
N ARG A 9 19.98 -19.91 24.16
CA ARG A 9 19.28 -19.53 25.40
C ARG A 9 19.58 -18.09 25.79
N ALA A 10 20.83 -17.66 25.66
CA ALA A 10 21.21 -16.28 25.89
C ALA A 10 20.42 -15.32 24.97
N GLY A 11 20.33 -15.64 23.67
CA GLY A 11 19.60 -14.84 22.69
C GLY A 11 18.11 -14.76 23.00
N LEU A 12 17.49 -15.87 23.40
CA LEU A 12 16.08 -15.89 23.81
C LEU A 12 15.81 -15.07 25.08
N VAL A 13 16.72 -15.09 26.05
CA VAL A 13 16.63 -14.26 27.26
C VAL A 13 16.75 -12.78 26.90
N MET A 14 17.69 -12.42 26.02
CA MET A 14 17.83 -11.05 25.50
C MET A 14 16.59 -10.61 24.72
N ALA A 15 16.01 -11.49 23.91
CA ALA A 15 14.77 -11.23 23.19
C ALA A 15 13.62 -10.92 24.15
N ARG A 16 13.45 -11.74 25.19
CA ARG A 16 12.42 -11.51 26.22
C ARG A 16 12.63 -10.18 26.95
N ALA A 17 13.87 -9.88 27.35
CA ALA A 17 14.19 -8.63 28.04
C ALA A 17 13.91 -7.40 27.16
N SER A 18 14.33 -7.44 25.90
CA SER A 18 14.05 -6.37 24.92
C SER A 18 12.55 -6.22 24.65
N LEU A 19 11.82 -7.33 24.54
CA LEU A 19 10.37 -7.30 24.28
C LEU A 19 9.63 -6.64 25.45
N ILE A 20 10.00 -6.99 26.68
CA ILE A 20 9.45 -6.36 27.89
C ILE A 20 9.79 -4.87 27.92
N ALA A 21 11.03 -4.49 27.60
CA ALA A 21 11.44 -3.09 27.55
C ALA A 21 10.64 -2.30 26.51
N THR A 22 10.40 -2.89 25.33
CA THR A 22 9.62 -2.28 24.26
C THR A 22 8.15 -2.13 24.65
N LEU A 23 7.54 -3.16 25.23
CA LEU A 23 6.14 -3.12 25.70
C LEU A 23 5.94 -2.17 26.88
N ARG A 24 6.97 -1.94 27.70
CA ARG A 24 6.93 -0.95 28.80
C ARG A 24 7.27 0.47 28.35
N SER A 25 7.74 0.67 27.12
CA SER A 25 8.01 2.00 26.57
C SER A 25 6.71 2.57 26.00
N PRO A 26 6.08 3.58 26.64
CA PRO A 26 4.82 4.13 26.17
C PRO A 26 4.96 4.70 24.76
N THR A 27 6.07 5.39 24.46
CA THR A 27 6.36 5.93 23.14
C THR A 27 6.36 4.85 22.06
N SER A 28 7.04 3.72 22.32
CA SER A 28 7.13 2.63 21.34
C SER A 28 5.76 2.01 21.05
N VAL A 29 4.96 1.76 22.09
CA VAL A 29 3.63 1.16 21.96
C VAL A 29 2.65 2.14 21.31
N VAL A 30 2.68 3.42 21.70
CA VAL A 30 1.78 4.45 21.14
C VAL A 30 2.02 4.64 19.64
N PHE A 31 3.27 4.82 19.20
CA PHE A 31 3.53 5.05 17.77
C PHE A 31 3.38 3.78 16.91
N ALA A 32 3.70 2.60 17.44
CA ALA A 32 3.58 1.35 16.69
C ALA A 32 2.15 0.79 16.65
N LEU A 33 1.31 1.09 17.65
CA LEU A 33 -0.02 0.53 17.80
C LEU A 33 -1.13 1.59 17.81
N LEU A 34 -1.08 2.55 18.74
CA LEU A 34 -2.17 3.53 18.92
C LEU A 34 -2.38 4.36 17.66
N PHE A 35 -1.31 4.89 17.07
CA PHE A 35 -1.40 5.73 15.88
C PHE A 35 -2.02 4.97 14.68
N PRO A 36 -1.51 3.78 14.28
CA PRO A 36 -2.16 2.97 13.25
C PRO A 36 -3.62 2.62 13.55
N ILE A 37 -3.96 2.29 14.80
CA ILE A 37 -5.34 1.98 15.20
C ILE A 37 -6.24 3.20 15.00
N ILE A 38 -5.84 4.37 15.50
CA ILE A 38 -6.60 5.61 15.32
C ILE A 38 -6.77 5.89 13.83
N PHE A 39 -5.71 5.75 13.05
CA PHE A 39 -5.75 6.04 11.62
C PHE A 39 -6.65 5.06 10.85
N VAL A 40 -6.53 3.76 11.10
CA VAL A 40 -7.43 2.73 10.54
C VAL A 40 -8.87 2.98 10.97
N THR A 41 -9.10 3.40 12.21
CA THR A 41 -10.45 3.68 12.71
C THR A 41 -11.07 4.90 12.05
N VAL A 42 -10.33 6.02 12.05
CA VAL A 42 -10.80 7.30 11.50
C VAL A 42 -11.04 7.18 10.00
N PHE A 43 -10.08 6.61 9.26
CA PHE A 43 -10.19 6.53 7.82
C PHE A 43 -10.97 5.30 7.34
N GLY A 44 -11.05 4.24 8.12
CA GLY A 44 -11.95 3.11 7.86
C GLY A 44 -13.41 3.48 8.08
N ALA A 45 -13.70 4.39 9.01
CA ALA A 45 -15.04 4.94 9.23
C ALA A 45 -15.42 6.05 8.23
N MET A 46 -14.44 6.57 7.48
CA MET A 46 -14.70 7.59 6.48
C MET A 46 -15.36 6.94 5.26
N VAL A 47 -16.59 7.36 4.95
CA VAL A 47 -17.33 6.88 3.78
C VAL A 47 -16.75 7.54 2.53
N ASP A 48 -16.44 6.73 1.52
CA ASP A 48 -15.90 7.11 0.20
C ASP A 48 -16.78 8.14 -0.52
N ASN A 49 -16.63 9.42 -0.20
CA ASN A 49 -17.43 10.50 -0.79
C ASN A 49 -16.60 11.55 -1.56
N THR A 50 -15.38 11.21 -1.95
CA THR A 50 -14.51 12.17 -2.65
C THR A 50 -14.60 12.01 -4.17
N ALA A 51 -15.04 13.08 -4.82
CA ALA A 51 -15.01 13.27 -6.27
C ALA A 51 -13.56 13.22 -6.78
N VAL A 52 -13.09 12.03 -7.15
CA VAL A 52 -11.80 11.82 -7.82
C VAL A 52 -12.05 11.68 -9.31
N LYS A 53 -11.19 12.29 -10.15
CA LYS A 53 -11.14 12.03 -11.59
C LYS A 53 -11.19 10.52 -11.84
N ILE A 54 -12.22 10.07 -12.53
CA ILE A 54 -12.56 8.68 -12.70
C ILE A 54 -11.82 8.18 -13.96
N PRO A 55 -10.86 7.25 -13.83
CA PRO A 55 -10.19 6.69 -14.99
C PRO A 55 -11.15 5.81 -15.79
N VAL A 56 -11.38 6.15 -17.04
CA VAL A 56 -12.26 5.44 -17.98
C VAL A 56 -11.46 5.10 -19.24
N ALA A 57 -11.63 3.89 -19.75
CA ALA A 57 -11.01 3.47 -21.01
C ALA A 57 -12.05 3.50 -22.15
N ILE A 58 -11.59 3.72 -23.38
CA ILE A 58 -12.42 3.58 -24.58
C ILE A 58 -12.05 2.27 -25.24
N ALA A 59 -13.05 1.42 -25.52
CA ALA A 59 -12.81 0.12 -26.12
C ALA A 59 -12.25 0.28 -27.55
N PRO A 60 -11.26 -0.55 -27.95
CA PRO A 60 -10.76 -0.54 -29.32
C PRO A 60 -11.86 -0.96 -30.30
N GLY A 61 -11.96 -0.27 -31.44
CA GLY A 61 -13.07 -0.41 -32.38
C GLY A 61 -14.25 0.54 -32.16
N SER A 62 -14.17 1.43 -31.17
CA SER A 62 -15.16 2.50 -31.00
C SER A 62 -15.05 3.57 -32.09
N ASP A 63 -16.19 4.11 -32.53
CA ASP A 63 -16.23 5.20 -33.51
C ASP A 63 -15.72 6.51 -32.89
N THR A 64 -14.57 6.97 -33.35
CA THR A 64 -13.91 8.21 -32.90
C THR A 64 -14.46 9.47 -33.58
N SER A 65 -15.28 9.31 -34.62
CA SER A 65 -15.91 10.41 -35.36
C SER A 65 -17.30 10.78 -34.83
N SER A 66 -17.86 9.98 -33.92
CA SER A 66 -19.19 10.20 -33.37
C SER A 66 -19.25 11.43 -32.43
N PRO A 67 -20.32 12.25 -32.48
CA PRO A 67 -20.56 13.33 -31.51
C PRO A 67 -20.57 12.85 -30.06
N VAL A 68 -20.95 11.59 -29.83
CA VAL A 68 -20.94 10.95 -28.51
C VAL A 68 -19.53 10.79 -27.97
N TYR A 69 -18.56 10.44 -28.83
CA TYR A 69 -17.15 10.30 -28.44
C TYR A 69 -16.56 11.62 -27.96
N HIS A 70 -16.86 12.72 -28.68
CA HIS A 70 -16.43 14.06 -28.29
C HIS A 70 -17.07 14.52 -26.99
N ALA A 71 -18.38 14.32 -26.83
CA ALA A 71 -19.09 14.69 -25.61
C ALA A 71 -18.60 13.92 -24.37
N VAL A 72 -18.21 12.64 -24.51
CA VAL A 72 -17.63 11.84 -23.42
C VAL A 72 -16.22 12.34 -23.05
N LYS A 73 -15.44 12.80 -24.02
CA LYS A 73 -14.08 13.33 -23.79
C LYS A 73 -14.09 14.67 -23.05
N ASP A 74 -15.14 15.46 -23.23
CA ASP A 74 -15.30 16.78 -22.60
C ASP A 74 -15.79 16.70 -21.15
N ILE A 75 -16.13 15.51 -20.65
CA ILE A 75 -16.51 15.30 -19.26
C ILE A 75 -15.29 15.49 -18.34
N SER A 76 -15.28 16.58 -17.58
CA SER A 76 -14.18 16.97 -16.68
C SER A 76 -13.89 15.96 -15.55
N ILE A 77 -14.85 15.11 -15.21
CA ILE A 77 -14.69 14.05 -14.21
C ILE A 77 -14.00 12.80 -14.75
N PHE A 78 -13.82 12.62 -16.06
CA PHE A 78 -13.19 11.43 -16.64
C PHE A 78 -11.70 11.66 -16.96
N SER A 79 -10.87 10.65 -16.70
CA SER A 79 -9.48 10.59 -17.18
C SER A 79 -9.31 9.41 -18.13
N LEU A 80 -8.83 9.65 -19.35
CA LEU A 80 -8.65 8.60 -20.33
C LEU A 80 -7.46 7.69 -19.96
N SER A 81 -7.73 6.40 -19.80
CA SER A 81 -6.69 5.40 -19.57
C SER A 81 -5.80 5.23 -20.81
N LYS A 82 -4.50 4.96 -20.59
CA LYS A 82 -3.52 4.72 -21.67
C LYS A 82 -3.53 3.28 -22.22
N GLU A 83 -4.32 2.40 -21.62
CA GLU A 83 -4.39 0.98 -22.00
C GLU A 83 -5.13 0.84 -23.34
N THR A 84 -4.45 0.33 -24.38
CA THR A 84 -4.98 0.21 -25.74
C THR A 84 -5.58 -1.17 -26.06
N ASP A 85 -5.19 -2.20 -25.30
CA ASP A 85 -5.57 -3.60 -25.56
C ASP A 85 -6.82 -4.03 -24.76
N SER A 86 -7.76 -4.70 -25.41
CA SER A 86 -9.03 -5.17 -24.82
C SER A 86 -8.82 -6.07 -23.60
N LEU A 87 -7.83 -6.96 -23.65
CA LEU A 87 -7.52 -7.88 -22.54
C LEU A 87 -6.91 -7.13 -21.34
N ALA A 88 -6.02 -6.17 -21.60
CA ALA A 88 -5.44 -5.31 -20.57
C ALA A 88 -6.51 -4.42 -19.91
N GLN A 89 -7.41 -3.83 -20.71
CA GLN A 89 -8.54 -3.03 -20.23
C GLN A 89 -9.48 -3.85 -19.35
N LEU A 90 -9.87 -5.07 -19.77
CA LEU A 90 -10.73 -5.95 -18.96
C LEU A 90 -10.06 -6.37 -17.65
N LYS A 91 -8.75 -6.63 -17.66
CA LYS A 91 -7.98 -6.95 -16.44
C LYS A 91 -7.92 -5.74 -15.50
N ALA A 92 -7.70 -4.54 -16.04
CA ALA A 92 -7.72 -3.30 -15.28
C ALA A 92 -9.11 -3.00 -14.68
N LEU A 93 -10.19 -3.27 -15.42
CA LEU A 93 -11.58 -3.12 -14.98
C LEU A 93 -11.92 -4.08 -13.84
N LYS A 94 -11.53 -5.35 -13.95
CA LYS A 94 -11.72 -6.34 -12.88
C LYS A 94 -10.96 -5.99 -11.59
N LYS A 95 -9.79 -5.36 -11.73
CA LYS A 95 -8.95 -4.90 -10.61
C LYS A 95 -9.38 -3.55 -10.02
N GLY A 96 -10.39 -2.89 -10.59
CA GLY A 96 -10.83 -1.56 -10.12
C GLY A 96 -9.87 -0.40 -10.43
N ARG A 97 -8.85 -0.62 -11.29
CA ARG A 97 -7.91 0.44 -11.70
C ARG A 97 -8.52 1.43 -12.68
N ILE A 98 -9.49 0.97 -13.47
CA ILE A 98 -10.39 1.79 -14.29
C ILE A 98 -11.83 1.56 -13.83
N ALA A 99 -12.65 2.60 -13.88
CA ALA A 99 -14.02 2.55 -13.41
C ALA A 99 -15.00 2.01 -14.45
N GLY A 100 -14.69 2.20 -15.73
CA GLY A 100 -15.49 1.68 -16.82
C GLY A 100 -14.72 1.63 -18.13
N ILE A 101 -15.21 0.80 -19.03
CA ILE A 101 -14.85 0.82 -20.45
C ILE A 101 -16.08 1.30 -21.20
N ILE A 102 -15.93 2.36 -21.97
CA ILE A 102 -16.99 2.89 -22.85
C ILE A 102 -16.76 2.33 -24.24
N TYR A 103 -17.77 1.68 -24.80
CA TYR A 103 -17.81 1.26 -26.19
C TYR A 103 -18.85 2.09 -26.94
N VAL A 104 -18.40 2.76 -28.00
CA VAL A 104 -19.25 3.54 -28.90
C VAL A 104 -19.34 2.78 -30.23
N PRO A 105 -20.39 1.95 -30.46
CA PRO A 105 -20.59 1.29 -31.75
C PRO A 105 -20.71 2.30 -32.89
N ALA A 106 -20.29 1.90 -34.08
CA ALA A 106 -20.54 2.65 -35.31
C ALA A 106 -22.05 2.86 -35.51
N PRO A 107 -22.48 4.02 -36.05
CA PRO A 107 -23.89 4.32 -36.26
C PRO A 107 -24.53 3.24 -37.14
N ILE A 108 -25.70 2.75 -36.73
CA ILE A 108 -26.43 1.71 -37.48
C ILE A 108 -26.95 2.36 -38.77
N PRO A 109 -26.49 1.96 -39.97
CA PRO A 109 -26.81 2.66 -41.23
C PRO A 109 -28.27 2.52 -41.70
N ALA A 110 -29.11 1.80 -40.95
CA ALA A 110 -30.45 1.38 -41.36
C ALA A 110 -31.60 2.26 -40.83
N SER A 111 -31.32 3.40 -40.19
CA SER A 111 -32.36 4.31 -39.66
C SER A 111 -32.25 5.72 -40.26
N PRO A 112 -33.37 6.40 -40.58
CA PRO A 112 -33.38 7.77 -41.10
C PRO A 112 -32.90 8.84 -40.09
N VAL A 113 -32.68 8.45 -38.83
CA VAL A 113 -31.99 9.24 -37.80
C VAL A 113 -30.81 8.39 -37.30
N PRO A 114 -29.58 8.92 -37.25
CA PRO A 114 -28.43 8.16 -36.77
C PRO A 114 -28.65 7.78 -35.29
N GLN A 115 -28.77 6.48 -35.04
CA GLN A 115 -28.86 5.93 -33.69
C GLN A 115 -27.45 5.65 -33.17
N TYR A 116 -27.14 6.23 -32.00
CA TYR A 116 -25.86 6.02 -31.34
C TYR A 116 -26.08 5.17 -30.09
N GLY A 117 -25.58 3.94 -30.10
CA GLY A 117 -25.50 3.14 -28.88
C GLY A 117 -24.36 3.66 -28.00
N LEU A 118 -24.52 3.65 -26.68
CA LEU A 118 -23.40 3.78 -25.77
C LEU A 118 -23.46 2.61 -24.78
N THR A 119 -22.43 1.76 -24.80
CA THR A 119 -22.33 0.64 -23.87
C THR A 119 -21.27 0.95 -22.83
N LEU A 120 -21.67 0.98 -21.56
CA LEU A 120 -20.75 1.13 -20.44
C LEU A 120 -20.50 -0.25 -19.83
N PHE A 121 -19.28 -0.75 -19.94
CA PHE A 121 -18.80 -1.87 -19.14
C PHE A 121 -18.29 -1.33 -17.80
N SER A 122 -19.10 -1.44 -16.74
CA SER A 122 -18.70 -1.02 -15.39
C SER A 122 -18.38 -2.23 -14.53
N SER A 123 -17.35 -2.13 -13.69
CA SER A 123 -17.02 -3.19 -12.73
C SER A 123 -17.80 -3.03 -11.43
N GLY A 124 -18.08 -4.16 -10.75
CA GLY A 124 -18.45 -4.13 -9.33
C GLY A 124 -17.38 -3.47 -8.43
N ALA A 125 -16.13 -3.42 -8.91
CA ALA A 125 -15.03 -2.78 -8.20
C ALA A 125 -15.16 -1.26 -8.00
N VAL A 126 -16.03 -0.63 -8.79
CA VAL A 126 -16.30 0.81 -8.73
C VAL A 126 -17.81 1.05 -8.54
N ALA A 127 -18.45 0.17 -7.76
CA ALA A 127 -19.88 0.27 -7.47
C ALA A 127 -20.30 1.64 -6.95
N ASP A 128 -19.45 2.25 -6.12
CA ASP A 128 -19.74 3.48 -5.40
C ASP A 128 -19.67 4.72 -6.32
N LYS A 129 -18.86 4.67 -7.38
CA LYS A 129 -18.75 5.76 -8.38
C LYS A 129 -19.64 5.54 -9.60
N ARG A 130 -20.27 4.37 -9.73
CA ARG A 130 -21.13 3.99 -10.85
C ARG A 130 -22.33 4.93 -11.03
N PRO A 131 -23.05 5.37 -9.97
CA PRO A 131 -24.14 6.33 -10.12
C PRO A 131 -23.68 7.66 -10.70
N LEU A 132 -22.48 8.13 -10.32
CA LEU A 132 -21.90 9.37 -10.82
C LEU A 132 -21.52 9.26 -12.31
N ILE A 133 -20.91 8.14 -12.72
CA ILE A 133 -20.59 7.86 -14.14
C ILE A 133 -21.88 7.75 -14.95
N GLN A 134 -22.88 7.05 -14.43
CA GLN A 134 -24.18 6.89 -15.08
C GLN A 134 -24.89 8.23 -15.24
N ALA A 135 -24.90 9.08 -14.21
CA ALA A 135 -25.49 10.42 -14.29
C ALA A 135 -24.79 11.29 -15.35
N ALA A 136 -23.45 11.29 -15.39
CA ALA A 136 -22.69 12.06 -16.37
C ALA A 136 -22.94 11.57 -17.81
N LEU A 137 -23.00 10.24 -18.03
CA LEU A 137 -23.32 9.67 -19.35
C LEU A 137 -24.79 9.88 -19.73
N GLN A 138 -25.71 9.81 -18.78
CA GLN A 138 -27.12 10.13 -18.99
C GLN A 138 -27.33 11.59 -19.36
N GLU A 139 -26.53 12.51 -18.81
CA GLU A 139 -26.57 13.91 -19.23
C GLU A 139 -26.07 14.09 -20.67
N VAL A 140 -25.01 13.38 -21.06
CA VAL A 140 -24.54 13.40 -22.47
C VAL A 140 -25.60 12.84 -23.42
N THR A 141 -26.19 11.68 -23.11
CA THR A 141 -27.24 11.10 -23.96
C THR A 141 -28.48 11.99 -24.00
N SER A 142 -28.85 12.62 -22.89
CA SER A 142 -29.97 13.58 -22.81
C SER A 142 -29.72 14.82 -23.67
N ARG A 143 -28.52 15.42 -23.62
CA ARG A 143 -28.15 16.59 -24.44
C ARG A 143 -28.18 16.26 -25.94
N ILE A 144 -27.66 15.10 -26.33
CA ILE A 144 -27.67 14.65 -27.73
C ILE A 144 -29.10 14.36 -28.18
N ASN A 145 -29.91 13.73 -27.34
CA ASN A 145 -31.33 13.52 -27.62
C ASN A 145 -32.07 14.86 -27.79
N GLN A 146 -31.83 15.85 -26.91
CA GLN A 146 -32.45 17.17 -26.99
C GLN A 146 -32.09 17.95 -28.25
N GLN A 147 -30.86 17.81 -28.76
CA GLN A 147 -30.43 18.45 -30.01
C GLN A 147 -31.04 17.83 -31.27
N VAL A 148 -31.57 16.60 -31.18
CA VAL A 148 -32.13 15.84 -32.30
C VAL A 148 -33.67 15.80 -32.28
N LEU A 149 -34.31 16.35 -31.23
CA LEU A 149 -35.76 16.20 -30.95
C LEU A 149 -36.65 17.28 -31.60
N GLU A 150 -36.97 17.11 -32.89
CA GLU A 150 -38.32 17.39 -33.40
C GLU A 150 -39.02 16.05 -33.67
N GLY A 151 -39.86 15.59 -32.74
CA GLY A 151 -40.77 14.45 -32.97
C GLY A 151 -40.22 13.05 -32.62
N GLN A 152 -40.19 12.76 -31.31
CA GLN A 152 -40.31 11.42 -30.71
C GLN A 152 -39.56 10.23 -31.36
N ARG A 153 -38.21 10.17 -31.30
CA ARG A 153 -37.46 8.89 -31.21
C ARG A 153 -36.18 9.07 -30.38
N VAL A 154 -35.86 8.08 -29.53
CA VAL A 154 -34.65 8.05 -28.69
C VAL A 154 -33.43 7.85 -29.59
N ALA A 155 -32.55 8.84 -29.71
CA ALA A 155 -31.37 8.79 -30.58
C ALA A 155 -30.16 8.10 -29.92
N ALA A 156 -30.07 8.14 -28.58
CA ALA A 156 -29.03 7.47 -27.81
C ALA A 156 -29.57 6.65 -26.65
N LYS A 157 -29.15 5.37 -26.55
CA LYS A 157 -29.50 4.44 -25.47
C LYS A 157 -28.23 3.98 -24.74
N LEU A 158 -28.27 4.04 -23.41
CA LEU A 158 -27.21 3.56 -22.52
C LEU A 158 -27.53 2.13 -22.06
N ASP A 159 -26.76 1.15 -22.52
CA ASP A 159 -26.82 -0.22 -21.98
C ASP A 159 -25.62 -0.43 -21.04
N VAL A 160 -25.89 -0.67 -19.75
CA VAL A 160 -24.84 -0.84 -18.71
C VAL A 160 -24.63 -2.33 -18.47
N ILE A 161 -23.50 -2.86 -18.95
CA ILE A 161 -23.10 -4.25 -18.71
C ILE A 161 -22.18 -4.26 -17.49
N THR A 162 -22.64 -4.90 -16.41
CA THR A 162 -21.83 -5.01 -15.19
C THR A 162 -20.89 -6.20 -15.29
N VAL A 163 -19.58 -5.94 -15.29
CA VAL A 163 -18.56 -6.99 -15.18
C VAL A 163 -18.36 -7.30 -13.69
N PRO A 164 -18.37 -8.59 -13.28
CA PRO A 164 -18.08 -8.95 -11.90
C PRO A 164 -16.66 -8.50 -11.53
N GLY A 165 -16.56 -7.64 -10.52
CA GLY A 165 -15.31 -7.20 -9.92
C GLY A 165 -15.56 -6.86 -8.45
N ARG A 166 -14.52 -7.00 -7.62
CA ARG A 166 -14.61 -6.84 -6.17
C ARG A 166 -14.57 -5.37 -5.81
N VAL A 167 -15.51 -4.91 -4.97
CA VAL A 167 -15.57 -3.52 -4.45
C VAL A 167 -14.24 -3.18 -3.78
N TYR A 168 -13.55 -2.14 -4.25
CA TYR A 168 -12.31 -1.65 -3.64
C TYR A 168 -12.66 -0.58 -2.61
N ARG A 169 -12.48 -0.90 -1.33
CA ARG A 169 -12.84 0.02 -0.24
C ARG A 169 -11.64 0.85 0.19
N GLN A 170 -11.89 2.02 0.76
CA GLN A 170 -10.83 2.86 1.34
C GLN A 170 -9.94 2.10 2.35
N ILE A 171 -10.52 1.19 3.15
CA ILE A 171 -9.75 0.34 4.08
C ILE A 171 -8.74 -0.57 3.36
N ASP A 172 -9.05 -1.06 2.16
CA ASP A 172 -8.17 -1.92 1.35
C ASP A 172 -6.92 -1.18 0.87
N PHE A 173 -7.02 0.15 0.78
CA PHE A 173 -5.90 1.02 0.45
C PHE A 173 -5.08 1.42 1.69
N ILE A 174 -5.76 1.78 2.78
CA ILE A 174 -5.15 2.41 3.97
C ILE A 174 -4.49 1.40 4.89
N LEU A 175 -5.11 0.24 5.13
CA LEU A 175 -4.59 -0.73 6.09
C LEU A 175 -3.19 -1.23 5.73
N PRO A 176 -2.88 -1.61 4.46
CA PRO A 176 -1.51 -1.92 4.05
C PRO A 176 -0.53 -0.77 4.31
N GLY A 177 -0.98 0.47 4.10
CA GLY A 177 -0.19 1.65 4.44
C GLY A 177 0.09 1.74 5.93
N GLN A 178 -0.92 1.59 6.78
CA GLN A 178 -0.75 1.65 8.24
C GLN A 178 0.13 0.53 8.79
N LEU A 179 0.11 -0.66 8.17
CA LEU A 179 1.09 -1.72 8.45
C LEU A 179 2.51 -1.26 8.10
N GLY A 180 2.71 -0.62 6.95
CA GLY A 180 3.98 -0.01 6.56
C GLY A 180 4.46 1.08 7.51
N PHE A 181 3.56 1.96 7.94
CA PHE A 181 3.87 3.01 8.92
C PHE A 181 4.31 2.40 10.27
N SER A 182 3.54 1.45 10.80
CA SER A 182 3.86 0.76 12.05
C SER A 182 5.23 0.09 11.97
N LEU A 183 5.49 -0.63 10.87
CA LEU A 183 6.76 -1.29 10.59
C LEU A 183 7.94 -0.31 10.50
N LEU A 184 7.74 0.84 9.84
CA LEU A 184 8.76 1.89 9.72
C LEU A 184 9.11 2.49 11.07
N MET A 185 8.10 2.83 11.88
CA MET A 185 8.31 3.39 13.21
C MET A 185 9.00 2.37 14.13
N ALA A 186 8.50 1.13 14.17
CA ALA A 186 9.07 0.08 15.01
C ALA A 186 10.49 -0.31 14.57
N GLY A 187 10.74 -0.41 13.27
CA GLY A 187 12.03 -0.79 12.69
C GLY A 187 13.08 0.32 12.83
N VAL A 188 12.78 1.54 12.38
CA VAL A 188 13.77 2.61 12.35
C VAL A 188 13.98 3.20 13.76
N PHE A 189 12.92 3.70 14.39
CA PHE A 189 13.05 4.36 15.69
C PHE A 189 13.30 3.36 16.81
N GLY A 190 12.56 2.26 16.84
CA GLY A 190 12.71 1.24 17.88
C GLY A 190 14.13 0.69 17.94
N SER A 191 14.71 0.35 16.80
CA SER A 191 16.09 -0.15 16.73
C SER A 191 17.15 0.94 16.94
N ALA A 192 16.93 2.17 16.43
CA ALA A 192 17.88 3.26 16.62
C ALA A 192 18.02 3.67 18.09
N PHE A 193 16.90 3.90 18.77
CA PHE A 193 16.87 4.31 20.18
C PHE A 193 17.39 3.22 21.11
N LEU A 194 17.02 1.95 20.88
CA LEU A 194 17.46 0.89 21.77
C LEU A 194 18.98 0.71 21.71
N LEU A 195 19.55 0.54 20.51
CA LEU A 195 20.99 0.33 20.38
C LEU A 195 21.78 1.55 20.89
N PHE A 196 21.25 2.76 20.67
CA PHE A 196 21.86 3.96 21.23
C PHE A 196 21.87 3.90 22.76
N ASN A 197 20.72 3.60 23.37
CA ASN A 197 20.58 3.52 24.82
C ASN A 197 21.47 2.42 25.42
N LEU A 198 21.55 1.24 24.82
CA LEU A 198 22.42 0.16 25.29
C LEU A 198 23.90 0.55 25.30
N ARG A 199 24.35 1.33 24.31
CA ARG A 199 25.73 1.86 24.27
C ARG A 199 25.91 2.99 25.28
N HIS A 200 24.99 3.97 25.30
CA HIS A 200 25.08 5.16 26.13
C HIS A 200 25.07 4.81 27.64
N THR A 201 24.20 3.89 28.05
CA THR A 201 24.10 3.40 29.44
C THR A 201 25.19 2.39 29.82
N LEU A 202 26.14 2.11 28.92
CA LEU A 202 27.22 1.13 29.08
C LEU A 202 26.73 -0.30 29.37
N VAL A 203 25.44 -0.60 29.16
CA VAL A 203 24.90 -1.96 29.25
C VAL A 203 25.61 -2.87 28.24
N LEU A 204 25.90 -2.36 27.04
CA LEU A 204 26.65 -3.11 26.04
C LEU A 204 28.05 -3.51 26.54
N LYS A 205 28.75 -2.62 27.27
CA LYS A 205 30.05 -2.94 27.90
C LYS A 205 29.92 -4.04 28.96
N ARG A 206 28.85 -4.02 29.76
CA ARG A 206 28.59 -5.08 30.76
C ARG A 206 28.32 -6.42 30.09
N ILE A 207 27.54 -6.43 29.00
CA ILE A 207 27.25 -7.65 28.24
C ILE A 207 28.54 -8.22 27.61
N PHE A 208 29.47 -7.38 27.18
CA PHE A 208 30.75 -7.84 26.61
C PHE A 208 31.65 -8.62 27.58
N VAL A 209 31.48 -8.45 28.90
CA VAL A 209 32.24 -9.21 29.91
C VAL A 209 31.57 -10.56 30.20
N THR A 210 30.35 -10.79 29.70
CA THR A 210 29.65 -12.08 29.79
C THR A 210 30.02 -12.99 28.62
N PRO A 211 29.82 -14.33 28.71
CA PRO A 211 30.08 -15.25 27.60
C PRO A 211 29.09 -15.13 26.42
N ILE A 212 28.27 -14.08 26.36
CA ILE A 212 27.29 -13.84 25.29
C ILE A 212 27.99 -13.33 24.03
N SER A 213 27.75 -14.01 22.91
CA SER A 213 28.24 -13.55 21.61
C SER A 213 27.45 -12.35 21.07
N ARG A 214 28.12 -11.49 20.30
CA ARG A 214 27.49 -10.34 19.60
C ARG A 214 26.31 -10.76 18.72
N ALA A 215 26.46 -11.89 18.02
CA ALA A 215 25.42 -12.44 17.16
C ALA A 215 24.18 -12.86 17.95
N SER A 216 24.35 -13.42 19.16
CA SER A 216 23.24 -13.79 20.05
C SER A 216 22.48 -12.56 20.56
N LEU A 217 23.18 -11.46 20.86
CA LEU A 217 22.55 -10.20 21.25
C LEU A 217 21.72 -9.59 20.10
N LEU A 218 22.29 -9.50 18.90
CA LEU A 218 21.58 -9.00 17.71
C LEU A 218 20.39 -9.88 17.34
N PHE A 219 20.57 -11.21 17.39
CA PHE A 219 19.49 -12.16 17.15
C PHE A 219 18.35 -11.98 18.17
N GLY A 220 18.69 -11.84 19.45
CA GLY A 220 17.70 -11.59 20.50
C GLY A 220 16.91 -10.31 20.24
N GLU A 221 17.59 -9.24 19.84
CA GLU A 221 16.93 -7.99 19.51
C GLU A 221 16.03 -8.10 18.29
N MET A 222 16.50 -8.70 17.19
CA MET A 222 15.70 -8.90 16.00
C MET A 222 14.48 -9.77 16.28
N LEU A 223 14.62 -10.82 17.09
CA LEU A 223 13.51 -11.69 17.48
C LEU A 223 12.48 -10.94 18.35
N SER A 224 12.94 -10.11 19.29
CA SER A 224 12.06 -9.23 20.08
C SER A 224 11.23 -8.32 19.18
N ARG A 225 11.88 -7.66 18.22
CA ARG A 225 11.21 -6.78 17.24
C ARG A 225 10.24 -7.54 16.36
N LEU A 226 10.61 -8.74 15.93
CA LEU A 226 9.75 -9.60 15.14
C LEU A 226 8.48 -9.96 15.90
N VAL A 227 8.60 -10.40 17.16
CA VAL A 227 7.44 -10.74 17.99
C VAL A 227 6.55 -9.53 18.21
N PHE A 228 7.13 -8.37 18.53
CA PHE A 228 6.38 -7.12 18.69
C PHE A 228 5.64 -6.73 17.40
N GLN A 229 6.30 -6.83 16.25
CA GLN A 229 5.70 -6.52 14.95
C GLN A 229 4.58 -7.50 14.59
N ILE A 230 4.72 -8.79 14.90
CA ILE A 230 3.66 -9.78 14.72
C ILE A 230 2.42 -9.38 15.52
N ILE A 231 2.60 -8.95 16.78
CA ILE A 231 1.50 -8.47 17.62
C ILE A 231 0.82 -7.24 16.98
N CYS A 232 1.59 -6.23 16.58
CA CYS A 232 1.05 -5.04 15.90
C CYS A 232 0.31 -5.41 14.61
N PHE A 233 0.89 -6.27 13.77
CA PHE A 233 0.30 -6.74 12.53
C PHE A 233 -1.03 -7.46 12.76
N ILE A 234 -1.08 -8.38 13.73
CA ILE A 234 -2.30 -9.10 14.09
C ILE A 234 -3.39 -8.12 14.52
N ILE A 235 -3.06 -7.19 15.43
CA ILE A 235 -4.05 -6.23 15.96
C ILE A 235 -4.59 -5.32 14.86
N ILE A 236 -3.71 -4.72 14.05
CA ILE A 236 -4.10 -3.80 12.98
C ILE A 236 -4.93 -4.53 11.91
N THR A 237 -4.51 -5.74 11.51
CA THR A 237 -5.23 -6.52 10.49
C THR A 237 -6.55 -7.04 11.02
N ALA A 238 -6.61 -7.50 12.28
CA ALA A 238 -7.84 -7.94 12.91
C ALA A 238 -8.85 -6.79 13.03
N LEU A 239 -8.40 -5.59 13.43
CA LEU A 239 -9.25 -4.40 13.46
C LEU A 239 -9.84 -4.10 12.09
N GLY A 240 -9.02 -4.07 11.03
CA GLY A 240 -9.52 -3.83 9.68
C GLY A 240 -10.50 -4.89 9.19
N TYR A 241 -10.18 -6.17 9.44
CA TYR A 241 -11.01 -7.28 8.97
C TYR A 241 -12.35 -7.37 9.70
N PHE A 242 -12.35 -7.28 11.04
CA PHE A 242 -13.56 -7.47 11.83
C PHE A 242 -14.41 -6.20 12.01
N ALA A 243 -13.82 -5.00 11.94
CA ALA A 243 -14.57 -3.75 12.16
C ALA A 243 -14.86 -2.97 10.86
N PHE A 244 -14.07 -3.15 9.81
CA PHE A 244 -14.15 -2.35 8.58
C PHE A 244 -14.24 -3.19 7.29
N ASP A 245 -14.45 -4.50 7.42
CA ASP A 245 -14.57 -5.44 6.32
C ASP A 245 -13.38 -5.38 5.32
N PHE A 246 -12.16 -5.29 5.83
CA PHE A 246 -10.93 -5.34 5.03
C PHE A 246 -10.85 -6.65 4.22
N THR A 247 -10.49 -6.52 2.95
CA THR A 247 -10.45 -7.64 2.02
C THR A 247 -9.21 -8.51 2.26
N LEU A 248 -9.44 -9.80 2.52
CA LEU A 248 -8.43 -10.86 2.44
C LEU A 248 -8.84 -11.87 1.37
N VAL A 249 -8.36 -11.70 0.12
CA VAL A 249 -8.87 -12.48 -1.04
C VAL A 249 -8.88 -13.98 -0.81
N ASN A 250 -7.76 -14.52 -0.30
CA ASN A 250 -7.59 -15.95 -0.05
C ASN A 250 -7.68 -16.28 1.45
N GLY A 251 -8.34 -15.41 2.23
CA GLY A 251 -8.51 -15.57 3.68
C GLY A 251 -7.18 -15.70 4.42
N ILE A 252 -7.01 -16.81 5.15
CA ILE A 252 -5.83 -17.05 6.00
C ILE A 252 -4.52 -17.10 5.20
N LEU A 253 -4.56 -17.55 3.94
CA LEU A 253 -3.36 -17.62 3.11
C LEU A 253 -2.82 -16.22 2.80
N THR A 254 -3.71 -15.30 2.42
CA THR A 254 -3.38 -13.88 2.21
C THR A 254 -2.79 -13.26 3.49
N PHE A 255 -3.39 -13.57 4.64
CA PHE A 255 -2.88 -13.10 5.94
C PHE A 255 -1.44 -13.57 6.21
N LEU A 256 -1.15 -14.85 5.96
CA LEU A 256 0.19 -15.40 6.15
C LEU A 256 1.22 -14.84 5.16
N GLU A 257 0.83 -14.62 3.90
CA GLU A 257 1.71 -14.02 2.88
C GLU A 257 2.03 -12.55 3.21
N MET A 258 1.03 -11.78 3.67
CA MET A 258 1.23 -10.42 4.17
C MET A 258 2.13 -10.39 5.41
N LEU A 259 1.96 -11.34 6.32
CA LEU A 259 2.80 -11.46 7.51
C LEU A 259 4.25 -11.75 7.11
N LEU A 260 4.46 -12.71 6.20
CA LEU A 260 5.79 -13.06 5.69
C LEU A 260 6.48 -11.86 5.02
N LEU A 261 5.75 -11.11 4.19
CA LEU A 261 6.26 -9.88 3.59
C LEU A 261 6.62 -8.83 4.66
N SER A 262 5.82 -8.73 5.72
CA SER A 262 6.07 -7.83 6.87
C SER A 262 7.33 -8.22 7.64
N VAL A 263 7.61 -9.51 7.81
CA VAL A 263 8.89 -9.98 8.38
C VAL A 263 10.05 -9.53 7.52
N PHE A 264 9.93 -9.65 6.20
CA PHE A 264 10.98 -9.23 5.27
C PHE A 264 11.22 -7.72 5.32
N GLY A 265 10.14 -6.93 5.32
CA GLY A 265 10.20 -5.48 5.47
C GLY A 265 10.81 -5.06 6.81
N LEU A 266 10.51 -5.77 7.91
CA LEU A 266 11.04 -5.46 9.24
C LEU A 266 12.57 -5.52 9.24
N VAL A 267 13.16 -6.57 8.66
CA VAL A 267 14.62 -6.75 8.61
C VAL A 267 15.29 -5.56 7.93
N ILE A 268 14.69 -5.07 6.84
CA ILE A 268 15.18 -3.93 6.07
C ILE A 268 15.12 -2.65 6.90
N LEU A 269 13.96 -2.34 7.48
CA LEU A 269 13.74 -1.09 8.23
C LEU A 269 14.51 -1.07 9.56
N THR A 270 14.67 -2.22 10.22
CA THR A 270 15.56 -2.38 11.38
C THR A 270 17.03 -2.11 11.03
N GLY A 271 17.48 -2.55 9.84
CA GLY A 271 18.84 -2.26 9.37
C GLY A 271 19.11 -0.75 9.22
N ILE A 272 18.12 0.02 8.77
CA ILE A 272 18.19 1.50 8.75
C ILE A 272 18.33 2.04 10.18
N GLY A 273 17.53 1.56 11.12
CA GLY A 273 17.65 1.94 12.53
C GLY A 273 19.03 1.65 13.13
N PHE A 274 19.63 0.51 12.78
CA PHE A 274 20.98 0.15 13.19
C PHE A 274 22.06 1.07 12.57
N MET A 275 21.92 1.46 11.30
CA MET A 275 22.81 2.45 10.66
C MET A 275 22.78 3.79 11.39
N ILE A 276 21.58 4.28 11.70
CA ILE A 276 21.37 5.54 12.42
C ILE A 276 22.03 5.47 13.80
N SER A 277 21.80 4.39 14.55
CA SER A 277 22.41 4.19 15.87
C SER A 277 23.94 4.19 15.80
N GLY A 278 24.53 3.55 14.78
CA GLY A 278 25.99 3.48 14.60
C GLY A 278 26.66 4.84 14.47
N VAL A 279 26.01 5.81 13.81
CA VAL A 279 26.60 7.13 13.53
C VAL A 279 26.37 8.13 14.66
N ILE A 280 25.25 8.04 15.35
CA ILE A 280 24.81 9.08 16.28
C ILE A 280 25.48 8.96 17.64
N ARG A 281 25.92 10.10 18.18
CA ARG A 281 26.55 10.21 19.52
C ARG A 281 25.65 10.85 20.58
N ASN A 282 24.64 11.60 20.16
CA ASN A 282 23.72 12.33 21.04
C ASN A 282 22.28 11.84 20.85
N GLU A 283 21.55 11.59 21.94
CA GLU A 283 20.18 11.08 21.88
C GLU A 283 19.24 12.02 21.13
N SER A 284 19.41 13.33 21.34
CA SER A 284 18.61 14.39 20.70
C SER A 284 18.77 14.41 19.17
N SER A 285 19.83 13.82 18.62
CA SER A 285 20.05 13.74 17.18
C SER A 285 19.38 12.53 16.52
N ILE A 286 18.90 11.53 17.28
CA ILE A 286 18.28 10.32 16.75
C ILE A 286 17.05 10.66 15.92
N ALA A 287 16.12 11.43 16.50
CA ALA A 287 14.87 11.73 15.84
C ALA A 287 15.02 12.59 14.58
N PRO A 288 15.80 13.70 14.56
CA PRO A 288 16.04 14.47 13.34
C PRO A 288 16.67 13.65 12.19
N VAL A 289 17.67 12.82 12.51
CA VAL A 289 18.32 11.98 11.49
C VAL A 289 17.39 10.89 10.99
N ALA A 290 16.65 10.22 11.88
CA ALA A 290 15.65 9.24 11.49
C ALA A 290 14.57 9.87 10.61
N ASN A 291 14.07 11.06 10.97
CA ASN A 291 13.05 11.79 10.21
C ASN A 291 13.49 12.17 8.80
N THR A 292 14.79 12.40 8.58
CA THR A 292 15.34 12.65 7.24
C THR A 292 15.09 11.46 6.29
N ILE A 293 14.95 10.26 6.82
CA ILE A 293 14.67 9.03 6.06
C ILE A 293 13.18 8.66 6.14
N THR A 294 12.58 8.72 7.33
CA THR A 294 11.21 8.23 7.55
C THR A 294 10.15 9.18 6.98
N VAL A 295 10.30 10.50 7.11
CA VAL A 295 9.29 11.47 6.64
C VAL A 295 9.11 11.40 5.12
N PRO A 296 10.18 11.39 4.28
CA PRO A 296 10.02 11.19 2.85
C PRO A 296 9.32 9.87 2.52
N GLN A 297 9.66 8.78 3.20
CA GLN A 297 8.99 7.49 2.97
C GLN A 297 7.50 7.55 3.31
N ILE A 298 7.13 8.14 4.45
CA ILE A 298 5.73 8.28 4.89
C ILE A 298 4.90 9.06 3.86
N LEU A 299 5.45 10.17 3.36
CA LEU A 299 4.72 11.05 2.44
C LEU A 299 4.68 10.53 1.01
N LEU A 300 5.73 9.83 0.56
CA LEU A 300 5.95 9.53 -0.85
C LEU A 300 5.69 8.08 -1.24
N CYS A 301 5.69 7.12 -0.31
CA CYS A 301 5.47 5.71 -0.64
C CYS A 301 4.00 5.33 -0.88
N GLY A 302 3.13 6.33 -0.88
CA GLY A 302 1.71 6.16 -1.09
C GLY A 302 0.96 5.53 0.08
N LEU A 303 1.33 5.84 1.33
CA LEU A 303 0.59 5.43 2.53
C LEU A 303 -0.85 5.96 2.51
N PHE A 304 -1.01 7.23 2.16
CA PHE A 304 -2.28 7.96 2.26
C PHE A 304 -2.92 8.22 0.90
N PHE A 305 -2.10 8.32 -0.16
CA PHE A 305 -2.55 8.64 -1.51
C PHE A 305 -1.88 7.70 -2.52
N PRO A 306 -2.58 7.28 -3.59
CA PRO A 306 -1.98 6.49 -4.66
C PRO A 306 -0.79 7.23 -5.30
N VAL A 307 0.33 6.52 -5.51
CA VAL A 307 1.56 7.08 -6.08
C VAL A 307 1.34 7.48 -7.56
N GLU A 308 0.34 6.88 -8.22
CA GLU A 308 -0.05 7.17 -9.59
C GLU A 308 -0.57 8.60 -9.78
N ASN A 309 -1.00 9.26 -8.70
CA ASN A 309 -1.49 10.64 -8.74
C ASN A 309 -0.35 11.67 -8.75
N TYR A 310 0.89 11.26 -8.53
CA TYR A 310 2.04 12.16 -8.52
C TYR A 310 2.53 12.50 -9.94
N PRO A 311 3.13 13.69 -10.14
CA PRO A 311 3.78 14.02 -11.41
C PRO A 311 4.93 13.03 -11.69
N VAL A 312 5.22 12.80 -12.97
CA VAL A 312 6.11 11.71 -13.43
C VAL A 312 7.47 11.71 -12.70
N TRP A 313 8.10 12.88 -12.54
CA TRP A 313 9.39 13.01 -11.87
C TRP A 313 9.35 12.53 -10.41
N LEU A 314 8.28 12.86 -9.69
CA LEU A 314 8.11 12.50 -8.27
C LEU A 314 7.75 11.02 -8.17
N ARG A 315 6.84 10.56 -9.04
CA ARG A 315 6.43 9.16 -9.12
C ARG A 315 7.62 8.23 -9.31
N THR A 316 8.53 8.53 -10.23
CA THR A 316 9.74 7.72 -10.45
C THR A 316 10.59 7.62 -9.19
N PHE A 317 10.77 8.72 -8.45
CA PHE A 317 11.49 8.69 -7.18
C PHE A 317 10.76 7.84 -6.12
N CYS A 318 9.43 8.00 -5.99
CA CYS A 318 8.62 7.26 -5.04
C CYS A 318 8.67 5.74 -5.28
N GLU A 319 8.65 5.30 -6.54
CA GLU A 319 8.67 3.88 -6.93
C GLU A 319 9.95 3.16 -6.50
N TYR A 320 11.06 3.88 -6.24
CA TYR A 320 12.31 3.30 -5.76
C TYR A 320 12.44 3.23 -4.23
N LEU A 321 11.52 3.81 -3.46
CA LEU A 321 11.61 3.79 -2.00
C LEU A 321 11.32 2.37 -1.45
N PRO A 322 12.03 1.94 -0.40
CA PRO A 322 11.86 0.58 0.16
C PRO A 322 10.45 0.35 0.67
N LEU A 323 9.85 1.38 1.29
CA LEU A 323 8.49 1.30 1.82
C LEU A 323 7.44 1.19 0.71
N THR A 324 7.69 1.73 -0.48
CA THR A 324 6.76 1.63 -1.62
C THR A 324 6.65 0.18 -2.10
N PHE A 325 7.77 -0.52 -2.29
CA PHE A 325 7.76 -1.93 -2.64
C PHE A 325 7.01 -2.79 -1.62
N PHE A 326 7.17 -2.46 -0.33
CA PHE A 326 6.48 -3.14 0.76
C PHE A 326 4.96 -2.91 0.72
N VAL A 327 4.53 -1.65 0.71
CA VAL A 327 3.11 -1.27 0.78
C VAL A 327 2.35 -1.72 -0.47
N ASP A 328 2.94 -1.55 -1.65
CA ASP A 328 2.33 -2.04 -2.91
C ASP A 328 2.28 -3.57 -2.96
N GLY A 329 3.28 -4.25 -2.42
CA GLY A 329 3.27 -5.71 -2.27
C GLY A 329 2.11 -6.17 -1.39
N LEU A 330 1.94 -5.55 -0.22
CA LEU A 330 0.82 -5.84 0.67
C LEU A 330 -0.54 -5.60 -0.03
N ARG A 331 -0.72 -4.50 -0.77
CA ARG A 331 -1.98 -4.23 -1.49
C ARG A 331 -2.29 -5.28 -2.55
N LYS A 332 -1.28 -5.70 -3.33
CA LYS A 332 -1.43 -6.74 -4.34
C LYS A 332 -1.82 -8.08 -3.73
N ILE A 333 -1.20 -8.44 -2.60
CA ILE A 333 -1.49 -9.69 -1.89
C ILE A 333 -2.88 -9.63 -1.25
N ALA A 334 -3.17 -8.54 -0.53
CA ALA A 334 -4.42 -8.34 0.21
C ALA A 334 -5.66 -8.30 -0.68
N PHE A 335 -5.64 -7.47 -1.73
CA PHE A 335 -6.82 -7.13 -2.52
C PHE A 335 -6.82 -7.73 -3.93
N GLU A 336 -5.68 -7.70 -4.64
CA GLU A 336 -5.59 -8.31 -5.97
C GLU A 336 -5.55 -9.84 -5.92
N GLY A 337 -5.33 -10.41 -4.72
CA GLY A 337 -5.21 -11.86 -4.50
C GLY A 337 -3.94 -12.45 -5.10
N ALA A 338 -2.93 -11.62 -5.36
CA ALA A 338 -1.65 -12.06 -5.86
C ALA A 338 -0.92 -12.86 -4.78
N HIS A 339 -0.35 -13.99 -5.15
CA HIS A 339 0.55 -14.70 -4.24
C HIS A 339 1.91 -14.02 -4.15
N ILE A 340 2.68 -14.34 -3.11
CA ILE A 340 3.99 -13.69 -2.89
C ILE A 340 4.96 -13.91 -4.07
N TRP A 341 4.89 -15.06 -4.75
CA TRP A 341 5.68 -15.33 -5.96
C TRP A 341 5.20 -14.58 -7.20
N GLN A 342 4.00 -14.00 -7.17
CA GLN A 342 3.41 -13.21 -8.26
C GLN A 342 3.71 -11.70 -8.13
N VAL A 343 4.49 -11.30 -7.12
CA VAL A 343 4.99 -9.92 -6.92
C VAL A 343 6.52 -9.82 -7.01
N PRO A 344 7.14 -10.31 -8.10
CA PRO A 344 8.60 -10.40 -8.20
C PRO A 344 9.30 -9.04 -8.18
N ALA A 345 8.68 -7.98 -8.72
CA ALA A 345 9.25 -6.65 -8.72
C ALA A 345 9.36 -6.08 -7.29
N GLN A 346 8.34 -6.32 -6.45
CA GLN A 346 8.32 -5.90 -5.05
C GLN A 346 9.37 -6.66 -4.25
N LEU A 347 9.44 -7.97 -4.43
CA LEU A 347 10.45 -8.81 -3.78
C LEU A 347 11.86 -8.41 -4.20
N ALA A 348 12.12 -8.23 -5.50
CA ALA A 348 13.42 -7.82 -6.00
C ALA A 348 13.83 -6.45 -5.44
N GLY A 349 12.92 -5.47 -5.43
CA GLY A 349 13.17 -4.15 -4.84
C GLY A 349 13.52 -4.24 -3.34
N LEU A 350 12.76 -5.02 -2.57
CA LEU A 350 13.05 -5.25 -1.16
C LEU A 350 14.38 -5.98 -0.95
N THR A 351 14.70 -6.99 -1.75
CA THR A 351 15.99 -7.70 -1.67
C THR A 351 17.18 -6.81 -2.00
N VAL A 352 17.06 -5.94 -3.02
CA VAL A 352 18.09 -4.96 -3.35
C VAL A 352 18.30 -3.99 -2.19
N TRP A 353 17.22 -3.47 -1.61
CA TRP A 353 17.32 -2.62 -0.43
C TRP A 353 17.90 -3.34 0.79
N ALA A 354 17.53 -4.60 1.01
CA ALA A 354 18.11 -5.44 2.07
C ALA A 354 19.62 -5.57 1.91
N ALA A 355 20.11 -5.80 0.68
CA ALA A 355 21.53 -5.90 0.37
C ALA A 355 22.25 -4.55 0.59
N ILE A 356 21.67 -3.44 0.10
CA ILE A 356 22.22 -2.09 0.29
C ILE A 356 22.34 -1.78 1.79
N ILE A 357 21.25 -1.98 2.55
CA ILE A 357 21.22 -1.68 3.97
C ILE A 357 22.18 -2.61 4.72
N ALA A 358 22.24 -3.90 4.41
CA ALA A 358 23.21 -4.80 5.04
C ALA A 358 24.65 -4.33 4.84
N VAL A 359 25.03 -3.92 3.62
CA VAL A 359 26.37 -3.40 3.33
C VAL A 359 26.64 -2.09 4.07
N LEU A 360 25.68 -1.17 4.09
CA LEU A 360 25.82 0.12 4.76
C LEU A 360 25.85 -0.03 6.28
N SER A 361 24.99 -0.89 6.86
CA SER A 361 24.99 -1.23 8.28
C SER A 361 26.36 -1.76 8.69
N VAL A 362 26.95 -2.72 7.97
CA VAL A 362 28.28 -3.26 8.32
C VAL A 362 29.36 -2.18 8.26
N LYS A 363 29.33 -1.26 7.29
CA LYS A 363 30.31 -0.17 7.17
C LYS A 363 30.16 0.91 8.23
N MET A 364 28.92 1.23 8.61
CA MET A 364 28.61 2.36 9.50
C MET A 364 28.53 1.94 10.97
N PHE A 365 28.35 0.65 11.25
CA PHE A 365 28.28 0.14 12.61
C PHE A 365 29.65 0.13 13.28
N LYS A 366 29.93 1.17 14.05
CA LYS A 366 31.08 1.24 14.94
C LYS A 366 30.68 0.61 16.28
N TRP A 367 31.42 -0.44 16.66
CA TRP A 367 31.24 -1.14 17.93
C TRP A 367 31.75 -0.33 19.14
N GLU A 368 32.38 0.82 18.89
CA GLU A 368 32.90 1.78 19.88
C GLU A 368 32.19 3.13 19.78
#